data_AF-A0A3D3R319-F1
#
_entry.id   AF-A0A3D3R319-F1
#
_cell.length_a   1.000
_cell.length_b   1.000
_cell.length_c   1.000
_cell.angle_alpha   90.00
_cell.angle_beta   90.00
_cell.angle_gamma   90.00
#
_symmetry.space_group_name_H-M   'P 1'
#
loop_
_entity.id
_entity.type
_entity.pdbx_description
1 polymer ?
#
loop_
_entity_poly.entity_id
_entity_poly.type
_entity_poly.pdbx_seq_one_letter_code
_entity_poly.pdbx_strand_id
1 'polypeptide(L)'
;MKRRPPITLSASKYSRRAFTLIELMIAIVIILILIGLLVPAIGAVRLRAQQSQVRTEIANLEAAITSFKSDFGIDPPSYIYLYEDGGAAWDQHSKALIRKMWPQFNFGLNRDINNDGDTTDTFELSGGECLVFFLGGVFDSTGKTPNGFSKNPANPFSIASGGTNRQGPYFEFDISRFTDIDNDNAAEYKDAFPSQLLPYLYFSSYGGRGYRTSELPVIPSLGVDVKNVYHQGTPGATLGPAYKLKSFQIISPGADAQYGTGGNYDPAKNFPAGRTVEADNVTNFSSGSLK
;
A
#
# COMPACT_ATOMS: atom_id res chain seq x y z
N MET A 1 91.31 31.78 -21.13
CA MET A 1 90.11 31.02 -20.69
C MET A 1 89.20 31.92 -19.84
N LYS A 2 88.11 32.47 -20.40
CA LYS A 2 87.08 33.20 -19.64
C LYS A 2 86.05 32.21 -19.11
N ARG A 3 85.95 32.03 -17.79
CA ARG A 3 84.93 31.18 -17.15
C ARG A 3 83.58 31.90 -17.16
N ARG A 4 82.52 31.28 -17.69
CA ARG A 4 81.14 31.79 -17.65
C ARG A 4 80.60 31.68 -16.22
N PRO A 5 79.86 32.67 -15.69
CA PRO A 5 79.25 32.58 -14.38
C PRO A 5 78.04 31.62 -14.39
N PRO A 6 77.71 30.98 -13.26
CA PRO A 6 76.61 30.04 -13.14
C PRO A 6 75.24 30.74 -13.24
N ILE A 7 74.30 30.11 -13.94
CA ILE A 7 72.89 30.52 -14.02
C ILE A 7 72.23 30.20 -12.66
N THR A 8 71.82 31.23 -11.93
CA THR A 8 71.02 31.09 -10.71
C THR A 8 69.55 30.90 -11.09
N LEU A 9 69.03 29.67 -10.92
CA LEU A 9 67.60 29.40 -11.04
C LEU A 9 66.87 30.10 -9.88
N SER A 10 66.09 31.14 -10.21
CA SER A 10 65.24 31.84 -9.25
C SER A 10 64.11 30.90 -8.81
N ALA A 11 64.16 30.40 -7.58
CA ALA A 11 63.06 29.65 -7.00
C ALA A 11 61.86 30.60 -6.83
N SER A 12 60.81 30.41 -7.63
CA SER A 12 59.56 31.15 -7.44
C SER A 12 59.01 30.80 -6.05
N LYS A 13 59.09 31.75 -5.10
CA LYS A 13 58.40 31.65 -3.82
C LYS A 13 56.90 31.64 -4.12
N TYR A 14 56.29 30.46 -4.20
CA TYR A 14 54.85 30.33 -4.06
C TYR A 14 54.50 30.83 -2.65
N SER A 15 53.97 32.05 -2.56
CA SER A 15 53.45 32.58 -1.31
C SER A 15 52.28 31.69 -0.89
N ARG A 16 52.52 30.76 0.03
CA ARG A 16 51.45 30.03 0.68
C ARG A 16 50.66 31.06 1.49
N ARG A 17 49.50 31.48 0.97
CA ARG A 17 48.56 32.34 1.70
C ARG A 17 48.11 31.56 2.93
N ALA A 18 48.48 32.05 4.11
CA ALA A 18 47.99 31.51 5.38
C ALA A 18 46.58 32.05 5.63
N PHE A 19 45.66 31.17 6.02
CA PHE A 19 44.30 31.52 6.38
C PHE A 19 44.31 32.32 7.70
N THR A 20 43.58 33.43 7.75
CA THR A 20 43.43 34.20 8.99
C THR A 20 42.34 33.60 9.88
N LEU A 21 42.46 33.79 11.20
CA LEU A 21 41.44 33.38 12.16
C LEU A 21 40.06 34.01 11.86
N ILE A 22 40.06 35.24 11.36
CA ILE A 22 38.83 35.98 11.02
C ILE A 22 38.13 35.34 9.82
N GLU A 23 38.86 34.97 8.76
CA GLU A 23 38.28 34.27 7.61
C GLU A 23 37.66 32.94 8.01
N LEU A 24 38.31 32.20 8.91
CA LEU A 24 37.76 30.94 9.44
C LEU A 24 36.50 31.17 10.29
N MET A 25 36.52 32.19 11.15
CA MET A 25 35.38 32.53 12.00
C MET A 25 34.15 32.92 11.18
N ILE A 26 34.33 33.79 10.18
CA ILE A 26 33.24 34.20 9.28
C ILE A 26 32.69 33.00 8.51
N ALA A 27 33.57 32.11 8.02
CA ALA A 27 33.14 30.90 7.31
C ALA A 27 32.26 30.00 8.20
N ILE A 28 32.65 29.77 9.46
CA ILE A 28 31.85 28.96 10.39
C ILE A 28 30.50 29.65 10.68
N VAL A 29 30.48 30.97 10.89
CA VAL A 29 29.23 31.72 11.10
C VAL A 29 28.28 31.56 9.91
N ILE A 30 28.79 31.66 8.68
CA ILE A 30 27.99 31.45 7.47
C ILE A 30 27.45 30.01 7.41
N ILE A 31 28.28 28.99 7.69
CA ILE A 31 27.84 27.58 7.71
C ILE A 31 26.73 27.36 8.75
N LEU A 32 26.86 27.93 9.94
CA LEU A 32 25.85 27.79 11.01
C LEU A 32 24.53 28.45 10.62
N ILE A 33 24.56 29.63 9.98
CA ILE A 33 23.35 30.29 9.47
C ILE A 33 22.70 29.42 8.39
N LEU A 34 23.48 28.90 7.43
CA LEU A 34 22.96 28.05 6.36
C LEU A 34 22.32 26.78 6.91
N ILE A 35 22.97 26.09 7.84
CA ILE A 35 22.41 24.90 8.51
C ILE A 35 21.14 25.27 9.28
N GLY A 36 21.15 26.39 10.01
CA GLY A 36 19.98 26.87 10.77
C GLY A 36 18.75 27.12 9.89
N LEU A 37 18.95 27.58 8.65
CA LEU A 37 17.87 27.77 7.68
C LEU A 37 17.43 26.46 6.99
N LEU A 38 18.32 25.49 6.86
CA LEU A 38 18.04 24.21 6.18
C LEU A 38 17.20 23.25 7.03
N VAL A 39 17.47 23.14 8.33
CA VAL A 39 16.82 22.16 9.23
C VAL A 39 15.28 22.18 9.19
N PRO A 40 14.56 23.33 9.31
CA PRO A 40 13.10 23.32 9.34
C PRO A 40 12.45 22.87 8.02
N ALA A 41 13.11 23.03 6.89
CA ALA A 41 12.56 22.64 5.58
C ALA A 41 12.58 21.11 5.35
N ILE A 42 13.49 20.38 6.01
CA ILE A 42 13.72 18.96 5.77
C ILE A 42 12.49 18.12 6.15
N GLY A 43 11.80 18.46 7.25
CA GLY A 43 10.63 17.71 7.72
C GLY A 43 9.49 17.68 6.71
N ALA A 44 9.10 18.86 6.19
CA ALA A 44 8.03 18.97 5.20
C ALA A 44 8.40 18.29 3.86
N VAL A 45 9.67 18.36 3.45
CA VAL A 45 10.16 17.66 2.25
C VAL A 45 10.11 16.15 2.44
N ARG A 46 10.54 15.64 3.60
CA ARG A 46 10.48 14.20 3.92
C ARG A 46 9.04 13.68 3.90
N LEU A 47 8.11 14.40 4.53
CA LEU A 47 6.69 14.01 4.54
C LEU A 47 6.12 13.96 3.11
N ARG A 48 6.40 14.97 2.28
CA ARG A 48 5.97 14.97 0.88
C ARG A 48 6.59 13.82 0.07
N ALA A 49 7.86 13.50 0.33
CA ALA A 49 8.52 12.37 -0.33
C ALA A 49 7.87 11.03 0.07
N GLN A 50 7.54 10.85 1.35
CA GLN A 50 6.82 9.67 1.84
C GLN A 50 5.41 9.56 1.24
N GLN A 51 4.64 10.66 1.23
CA GLN A 51 3.34 10.70 0.56
C GLN A 51 3.44 10.38 -0.94
N SER A 52 4.50 10.86 -1.61
CA SER A 52 4.76 10.54 -3.02
C SER A 52 5.10 9.05 -3.21
N GLN A 53 5.81 8.43 -2.27
CA GLN A 53 6.12 7.00 -2.31
C GLN A 53 4.84 6.17 -2.16
N VAL A 54 4.01 6.45 -1.15
CA VAL A 54 2.70 5.81 -0.96
C VAL A 54 1.82 5.97 -2.19
N ARG A 55 1.77 7.16 -2.78
CA ARG A 55 1.00 7.38 -4.00
C ARG A 55 1.49 6.57 -5.19
N THR A 56 2.81 6.45 -5.35
CA THR A 56 3.41 5.63 -6.41
C THR A 56 3.04 4.16 -6.20
N GLU A 57 3.06 3.70 -4.96
CA GLU A 57 2.64 2.35 -4.62
C GLU A 57 1.15 2.11 -4.87
N ILE A 58 0.27 3.05 -4.50
CA ILE A 58 -1.16 2.97 -4.86
C ILE A 58 -1.32 2.88 -6.39
N ALA A 59 -0.56 3.64 -7.16
CA ALA A 59 -0.61 3.55 -8.62
C ALA A 59 -0.13 2.17 -9.14
N ASN A 60 0.88 1.57 -8.51
CA ASN A 60 1.33 0.23 -8.83
C ASN A 60 0.27 -0.83 -8.46
N LEU A 61 -0.42 -0.67 -7.33
CA LEU A 61 -1.56 -1.50 -6.95
C LEU A 61 -2.72 -1.35 -7.95
N GLU A 62 -3.04 -0.13 -8.39
CA GLU A 62 -4.06 0.09 -9.45
C GLU A 62 -3.69 -0.62 -10.76
N ALA A 63 -2.42 -0.61 -11.14
CA ALA A 63 -1.92 -1.33 -12.31
C ALA A 63 -2.03 -2.86 -12.13
N ALA A 64 -1.67 -3.39 -10.96
CA ALA A 64 -1.81 -4.80 -10.62
C ALA A 64 -3.29 -5.25 -10.66
N ILE A 65 -4.20 -4.47 -10.07
CA ILE A 65 -5.65 -4.72 -10.12
C ILE A 65 -6.15 -4.70 -11.57
N THR A 66 -5.66 -3.78 -12.40
CA THR A 66 -6.03 -3.72 -13.82
C THR A 66 -5.59 -4.99 -14.56
N SER A 67 -4.38 -5.50 -14.27
CA SER A 67 -3.87 -6.76 -14.82
C SER A 67 -4.71 -7.96 -14.34
N PHE A 68 -4.99 -8.05 -13.04
CA PHE A 68 -5.89 -9.06 -12.46
C PHE A 68 -7.26 -9.05 -13.13
N LYS A 69 -7.85 -7.87 -13.31
CA LYS A 69 -9.15 -7.69 -13.96
C LYS A 69 -9.13 -8.10 -15.43
N SER A 70 -8.01 -7.88 -16.13
CA SER A 70 -7.85 -8.33 -17.51
C SER A 70 -7.96 -9.86 -17.61
N ASP A 71 -7.36 -10.56 -16.65
CA ASP A 71 -7.35 -12.02 -16.61
C ASP A 71 -8.67 -12.63 -16.13
N PHE A 72 -9.32 -12.01 -15.12
CA PHE A 72 -10.50 -12.59 -14.46
C PHE A 72 -11.82 -11.86 -14.72
N GLY A 73 -11.81 -10.73 -15.43
CA GLY A 73 -13.02 -9.96 -15.76
C GLY A 73 -13.71 -9.29 -14.56
N ILE A 74 -13.04 -9.22 -13.41
CA ILE A 74 -13.51 -8.56 -12.18
C ILE A 74 -12.33 -7.96 -11.43
N ASP A 75 -12.53 -6.82 -10.76
CA ASP A 75 -11.57 -6.33 -9.77
C ASP A 75 -11.48 -7.34 -8.61
N PRO A 76 -10.39 -7.40 -7.83
CA PRO A 76 -10.35 -8.20 -6.61
C PRO A 76 -11.59 -7.93 -5.74
N PRO A 77 -12.20 -8.96 -5.15
CA PRO A 77 -13.29 -8.76 -4.21
C PRO A 77 -12.81 -7.97 -2.98
N SER A 78 -13.73 -7.32 -2.27
CA SER A 78 -13.41 -6.70 -0.97
C SER A 78 -13.89 -7.53 0.22
N TYR A 79 -14.50 -8.68 -0.07
CA TYR A 79 -14.97 -9.63 0.94
C TYR A 79 -15.28 -10.97 0.30
N ILE A 80 -14.75 -12.06 0.87
CA ILE A 80 -15.04 -13.42 0.43
C ILE A 80 -14.78 -14.45 1.53
N TYR A 81 -15.62 -15.49 1.60
CA TYR A 81 -15.28 -16.71 2.32
C TYR A 81 -14.58 -17.71 1.42
N LEU A 82 -13.45 -18.25 1.87
CA LEU A 82 -12.78 -19.39 1.25
C LEU A 82 -12.87 -20.60 2.16
N TYR A 83 -13.04 -21.77 1.56
CA TYR A 83 -13.20 -23.02 2.29
C TYR A 83 -12.24 -24.07 1.77
N GLU A 84 -11.69 -24.83 2.70
CA GLU A 84 -10.84 -25.97 2.44
C GLU A 84 -11.62 -27.27 2.29
N ASP A 85 -12.69 -27.42 3.06
CA ASP A 85 -13.55 -28.60 3.03
C ASP A 85 -14.35 -28.66 1.71
N GLY A 86 -14.20 -29.76 0.97
CA GLY A 86 -14.99 -30.03 -0.23
C GLY A 86 -16.48 -30.27 0.06
N GLY A 87 -16.84 -30.53 1.32
CA GLY A 87 -18.21 -30.60 1.81
C GLY A 87 -18.82 -29.25 2.20
N ALA A 88 -18.04 -28.16 2.21
CA ALA A 88 -18.47 -26.88 2.75
C ALA A 88 -19.69 -26.29 2.01
N ALA A 89 -20.57 -25.67 2.79
CA ALA A 89 -21.73 -24.94 2.28
C ALA A 89 -21.35 -23.49 1.94
N TRP A 90 -20.76 -23.30 0.75
CA TRP A 90 -20.38 -21.96 0.26
C TRP A 90 -21.59 -21.01 0.19
N ASP A 91 -21.43 -19.79 0.70
CA ASP A 91 -22.41 -18.73 0.52
C ASP A 91 -22.54 -18.32 -0.96
N GLN A 92 -23.68 -17.71 -1.31
CA GLN A 92 -24.00 -17.38 -2.69
C GLN A 92 -23.04 -16.33 -3.30
N HIS A 93 -22.57 -15.38 -2.50
CA HIS A 93 -21.70 -14.29 -2.96
C HIS A 93 -20.30 -14.83 -3.27
N SER A 94 -19.67 -15.54 -2.34
CA SER A 94 -18.33 -16.11 -2.54
C SER A 94 -18.32 -17.13 -3.66
N LYS A 95 -19.33 -18.00 -3.73
CA LYS A 95 -19.49 -18.97 -4.83
C LYS A 95 -19.61 -18.30 -6.19
N ALA A 96 -20.35 -17.19 -6.29
CA ALA A 96 -20.52 -16.45 -7.54
C ALA A 96 -19.21 -15.76 -7.96
N LEU A 97 -18.45 -15.20 -7.01
CA LEU A 97 -17.13 -14.61 -7.28
C LEU A 97 -16.13 -15.66 -7.78
N ILE A 98 -15.99 -16.78 -7.07
CA ILE A 98 -15.12 -17.89 -7.48
C ILE A 98 -15.50 -18.42 -8.85
N ARG A 99 -16.79 -18.64 -9.13
CA ARG A 99 -17.23 -19.10 -10.46
C ARG A 99 -16.95 -18.10 -11.57
N LYS A 100 -16.94 -16.80 -11.26
CA LYS A 100 -16.59 -15.77 -12.24
C LYS A 100 -15.10 -15.80 -12.60
N MET A 101 -14.24 -15.95 -11.60
CA MET A 101 -12.78 -16.01 -11.79
C MET A 101 -12.33 -17.36 -12.38
N TRP A 102 -12.87 -18.46 -11.85
CA TRP A 102 -12.57 -19.83 -12.26
C TRP A 102 -13.86 -20.62 -12.52
N PRO A 103 -14.40 -20.58 -13.75
CA PRO A 103 -15.66 -21.27 -14.08
C PRO A 103 -15.64 -22.78 -13.84
N GLN A 104 -14.46 -23.41 -13.90
CA GLN A 104 -14.24 -24.83 -13.68
C GLN A 104 -13.92 -25.21 -12.23
N PHE A 105 -13.91 -24.25 -11.30
CA PHE A 105 -13.58 -24.50 -9.89
C PHE A 105 -14.40 -25.67 -9.32
N ASN A 106 -13.71 -26.66 -8.75
CA ASN A 106 -14.34 -27.84 -8.18
C ASN A 106 -14.63 -27.64 -6.69
N PHE A 107 -15.84 -27.22 -6.36
CA PHE A 107 -16.25 -27.01 -4.95
C PHE A 107 -16.23 -28.30 -4.11
N GLY A 108 -16.26 -29.49 -4.72
CA GLY A 108 -16.30 -30.77 -4.01
C GLY A 108 -14.93 -31.36 -3.64
N LEU A 109 -13.84 -30.59 -3.77
CA LEU A 109 -12.47 -31.05 -3.54
C LEU A 109 -11.95 -30.47 -2.23
N ASN A 110 -11.37 -31.31 -1.36
CA ASN A 110 -10.64 -30.84 -0.20
C ASN A 110 -9.32 -30.18 -0.64
N ARG A 111 -8.98 -29.06 -0.04
CA ARG A 111 -7.76 -28.30 -0.32
C ARG A 111 -7.14 -27.85 0.98
N ASP A 112 -5.82 -27.68 0.95
CA ASP A 112 -5.05 -27.07 2.02
C ASP A 112 -4.48 -25.77 1.42
N ILE A 113 -5.12 -24.64 1.73
CA ILE A 113 -4.85 -23.32 1.18
C ILE A 113 -3.71 -22.66 1.97
N ASN A 114 -3.66 -22.85 3.28
CA ASN A 114 -2.67 -22.24 4.17
C ASN A 114 -1.42 -23.12 4.43
N ASN A 115 -1.42 -24.38 3.94
CA ASN A 115 -0.36 -25.38 4.08
C ASN A 115 -0.12 -25.87 5.52
N ASP A 116 -1.15 -25.96 6.35
CA ASP A 116 -1.02 -26.44 7.74
C ASP A 116 -1.32 -27.94 7.92
N GLY A 117 -1.79 -28.61 6.86
CA GLY A 117 -2.12 -30.03 6.84
C GLY A 117 -3.54 -30.36 7.33
N ASP A 118 -4.33 -29.37 7.70
CA ASP A 118 -5.79 -29.45 7.83
C ASP A 118 -6.45 -29.15 6.46
N THR A 119 -7.71 -29.56 6.29
CA THR A 119 -8.52 -29.22 5.13
C THR A 119 -9.95 -28.84 5.53
N THR A 120 -10.14 -28.39 6.77
CA THR A 120 -11.45 -28.07 7.33
C THR A 120 -11.65 -26.58 7.62
N ASP A 121 -10.64 -25.77 7.31
CA ASP A 121 -10.64 -24.35 7.62
C ASP A 121 -11.58 -23.53 6.74
N THR A 122 -11.98 -22.39 7.32
CA THR A 122 -12.76 -21.34 6.68
C THR A 122 -12.04 -20.02 6.90
N PHE A 123 -11.77 -19.32 5.82
CA PHE A 123 -11.11 -18.00 5.85
C PHE A 123 -12.13 -16.93 5.47
N GLU A 124 -12.28 -15.90 6.30
CA GLU A 124 -13.12 -14.74 6.04
C GLU A 124 -12.24 -13.57 5.61
N LEU A 125 -11.98 -13.43 4.31
CA LEU A 125 -11.10 -12.38 3.84
C LEU A 125 -11.86 -11.07 3.67
N SER A 126 -11.45 -10.04 4.39
CA SER A 126 -11.81 -8.64 4.29
C SER A 126 -11.10 -7.93 3.12
N GLY A 127 -11.33 -6.63 2.97
CA GLY A 127 -10.84 -5.87 1.82
C GLY A 127 -9.32 -5.84 1.69
N GLY A 128 -8.60 -5.61 2.79
CA GLY A 128 -7.14 -5.57 2.80
C GLY A 128 -6.53 -6.93 2.50
N GLU A 129 -7.10 -7.99 3.06
CA GLU A 129 -6.64 -9.38 2.89
C GLU A 129 -6.95 -9.89 1.50
N CYS A 130 -8.12 -9.55 0.95
CA CYS A 130 -8.45 -9.83 -0.44
C CYS A 130 -7.43 -9.15 -1.38
N LEU A 131 -6.99 -7.93 -1.08
CA LEU A 131 -5.99 -7.25 -1.91
C LEU A 131 -4.68 -8.06 -1.94
N VAL A 132 -4.22 -8.54 -0.78
CA VAL A 132 -3.00 -9.37 -0.68
C VAL A 132 -3.20 -10.73 -1.36
N PHE A 133 -4.29 -11.44 -1.04
CA PHE A 133 -4.54 -12.79 -1.55
C PHE A 133 -4.76 -12.80 -3.07
N PHE A 134 -5.53 -11.87 -3.64
CA PHE A 134 -5.85 -11.89 -5.06
C PHE A 134 -4.77 -11.28 -5.95
N LEU A 135 -3.99 -10.31 -5.45
CA LEU A 135 -2.85 -9.79 -6.20
C LEU A 135 -1.58 -10.61 -5.98
N GLY A 136 -1.41 -11.23 -4.81
CA GLY A 136 -0.24 -12.04 -4.47
C GLY A 136 -0.41 -13.51 -4.80
N GLY A 137 -1.63 -14.05 -4.70
CA GLY A 137 -1.94 -15.46 -4.85
C GLY A 137 -1.77 -16.26 -3.57
N VAL A 138 -1.83 -17.59 -3.70
CA VAL A 138 -1.64 -18.51 -2.56
C VAL A 138 -0.19 -18.46 -2.10
N PHE A 139 0.01 -18.49 -0.79
CA PHE A 139 1.34 -18.55 -0.18
C PHE A 139 2.09 -19.81 -0.63
N ASP A 140 3.41 -19.67 -0.76
CA ASP A 140 4.28 -20.80 -1.08
C ASP A 140 4.34 -21.83 0.06
N SER A 141 5.05 -22.94 -0.17
CA SER A 141 5.18 -24.01 0.84
C SER A 141 5.90 -23.58 2.13
N THR A 142 6.48 -22.37 2.17
CA THR A 142 7.07 -21.82 3.39
C THR A 142 6.05 -21.04 4.23
N GLY A 143 4.86 -20.78 3.66
CA GLY A 143 3.80 -19.97 4.27
C GLY A 143 4.15 -18.47 4.36
N LYS A 144 5.19 -18.00 3.64
CA LYS A 144 5.72 -16.64 3.81
C LYS A 144 5.50 -15.73 2.62
N THR A 145 5.63 -16.28 1.41
CA THR A 145 5.63 -15.48 0.18
C THR A 145 4.41 -15.84 -0.67
N PRO A 146 3.54 -14.87 -1.03
CA PRO A 146 2.52 -15.09 -2.04
C PRO A 146 3.16 -15.48 -3.37
N ASN A 147 2.63 -16.51 -4.03
CA ASN A 147 3.24 -17.08 -5.23
C ASN A 147 2.20 -17.37 -6.33
N GLY A 148 1.30 -16.43 -6.58
CA GLY A 148 0.27 -16.54 -7.61
C GLY A 148 -0.70 -17.71 -7.39
N PHE A 149 -1.50 -18.00 -8.41
CA PHE A 149 -2.46 -19.11 -8.42
C PHE A 149 -1.98 -20.26 -9.30
N SER A 150 -2.43 -21.47 -8.99
CA SER A 150 -2.26 -22.62 -9.87
C SER A 150 -3.00 -22.41 -11.18
N LYS A 151 -2.38 -22.80 -12.29
CA LYS A 151 -3.02 -22.78 -13.62
C LYS A 151 -4.05 -23.89 -13.81
N ASN A 152 -4.25 -24.77 -12.82
CA ASN A 152 -5.36 -25.72 -12.82
C ASN A 152 -6.66 -24.99 -12.44
N PRO A 153 -7.58 -24.71 -13.38
CA PRO A 153 -8.78 -23.93 -13.08
C PRO A 153 -9.79 -24.67 -12.20
N ALA A 154 -9.67 -26.00 -12.03
CA ALA A 154 -10.48 -26.76 -11.08
C ALA A 154 -9.93 -26.71 -9.66
N ASN A 155 -8.63 -26.42 -9.49
CA ASN A 155 -7.97 -26.28 -8.20
C ASN A 155 -6.92 -25.15 -8.23
N PRO A 156 -7.35 -23.87 -8.33
CA PRO A 156 -6.44 -22.73 -8.46
C PRO A 156 -5.66 -22.44 -7.16
N PHE A 157 -6.14 -22.94 -6.01
CA PHE A 157 -5.53 -22.68 -4.71
C PHE A 157 -4.48 -23.71 -4.29
N SER A 158 -4.17 -24.71 -5.13
CA SER A 158 -3.12 -25.66 -4.79
C SER A 158 -1.77 -24.96 -4.63
N ILE A 159 -1.06 -25.25 -3.54
CA ILE A 159 0.28 -24.71 -3.27
C ILE A 159 1.29 -25.22 -4.32
N ALA A 160 2.31 -24.41 -4.63
CA ALA A 160 3.30 -24.75 -5.62
C ALA A 160 4.24 -25.86 -5.10
N SER A 161 4.14 -27.07 -5.67
CA SER A 161 5.09 -28.17 -5.39
C SER A 161 6.23 -28.17 -6.42
N GLY A 162 7.03 -27.09 -6.40
CA GLY A 162 8.15 -26.87 -7.34
C GLY A 162 7.75 -26.30 -8.71
N GLY A 163 8.53 -25.34 -9.21
CA GLY A 163 8.30 -24.65 -10.51
C GLY A 163 7.55 -23.31 -10.39
N THR A 164 7.76 -22.41 -11.37
CA THR A 164 7.24 -21.02 -11.40
C THR A 164 5.99 -20.83 -12.28
N ASN A 165 5.39 -21.92 -12.77
CA ASN A 165 4.28 -21.84 -13.72
C ASN A 165 2.94 -21.53 -13.04
N ARG A 166 2.85 -20.33 -12.47
CA ARG A 166 1.70 -19.78 -11.74
C ARG A 166 1.03 -18.70 -12.58
N GLN A 167 -0.20 -18.35 -12.23
CA GLN A 167 -0.87 -17.15 -12.74
C GLN A 167 -0.74 -16.05 -11.69
N GLY A 168 -0.13 -14.92 -12.07
CA GLY A 168 0.40 -13.97 -11.09
C GLY A 168 1.69 -14.47 -10.42
N PRO A 169 2.12 -13.84 -9.31
CA PRO A 169 1.52 -12.68 -8.65
C PRO A 169 1.39 -11.47 -9.60
N TYR A 170 0.37 -10.64 -9.37
CA TYR A 170 0.16 -9.38 -10.06
C TYR A 170 0.85 -8.21 -9.37
N PHE A 171 1.16 -8.36 -8.08
CA PHE A 171 1.89 -7.40 -7.27
C PHE A 171 2.92 -8.12 -6.39
N GLU A 172 4.14 -7.60 -6.34
CA GLU A 172 5.22 -8.12 -5.50
C GLU A 172 5.17 -7.45 -4.12
N PHE A 173 4.66 -8.19 -3.13
CA PHE A 173 4.55 -7.69 -1.76
C PHE A 173 5.86 -7.83 -0.99
N ASP A 174 6.30 -6.75 -0.36
CA ASP A 174 7.31 -6.79 0.70
C ASP A 174 6.73 -7.43 1.97
N ILE A 175 7.08 -8.70 2.22
CA ILE A 175 6.58 -9.48 3.34
C ILE A 175 6.84 -8.84 4.73
N SER A 176 7.82 -7.95 4.86
CA SER A 176 8.08 -7.23 6.12
C SER A 176 6.98 -6.24 6.49
N ARG A 177 6.14 -5.89 5.52
CA ARG A 177 4.99 -5.01 5.66
C ARG A 177 3.66 -5.74 5.82
N PHE A 178 3.67 -7.08 5.90
CA PHE A 178 2.48 -7.79 6.32
C PHE A 178 2.13 -7.49 7.78
N THR A 179 0.83 -7.48 8.03
CA THR A 179 0.20 -7.35 9.33
C THR A 179 -1.08 -8.15 9.31
N ASP A 180 -1.60 -8.46 10.48
CA ASP A 180 -2.91 -9.06 10.68
C ASP A 180 -3.56 -8.21 11.79
N ILE A 181 -4.55 -7.39 11.43
CA ILE A 181 -5.14 -6.42 12.35
C ILE A 181 -6.35 -6.95 13.11
N ASP A 182 -7.01 -8.00 12.63
CA ASP A 182 -8.19 -8.60 13.26
C ASP A 182 -7.97 -10.02 13.83
N ASN A 183 -6.78 -10.58 13.66
CA ASN A 183 -6.28 -11.86 14.18
C ASN A 183 -6.96 -13.09 13.55
N ASP A 184 -7.25 -13.04 12.25
CA ASP A 184 -7.82 -14.15 11.49
C ASP A 184 -6.75 -15.02 10.75
N ASN A 185 -5.46 -14.66 10.90
CA ASN A 185 -4.29 -15.23 10.21
C ASN A 185 -4.21 -14.94 8.70
N ALA A 186 -5.02 -14.05 8.15
CA ALA A 186 -4.85 -13.49 6.82
C ALA A 186 -3.98 -12.22 6.89
N ALA A 187 -3.23 -11.97 5.82
CA ALA A 187 -2.27 -10.87 5.78
C ALA A 187 -2.87 -9.65 5.07
N GLU A 188 -2.79 -8.49 5.69
CA GLU A 188 -2.92 -7.20 5.03
C GLU A 188 -1.59 -6.50 4.79
N TYR A 189 -1.62 -5.44 3.99
CA TYR A 189 -0.41 -4.76 3.55
C TYR A 189 -0.30 -3.34 4.09
N LYS A 190 0.68 -3.10 4.96
CA LYS A 190 1.04 -1.75 5.45
C LYS A 190 1.55 -0.87 4.32
N ASP A 191 1.17 0.40 4.36
CA ASP A 191 1.68 1.38 3.42
C ASP A 191 3.18 1.63 3.58
N ALA A 192 3.74 2.45 2.69
CA ALA A 192 5.17 2.71 2.63
C ALA A 192 5.68 3.70 3.71
N PHE A 193 4.84 4.19 4.63
CA PHE A 193 5.32 5.04 5.72
C PHE A 193 6.19 4.23 6.70
N PRO A 194 7.37 4.74 7.10
CA PRO A 194 8.33 3.97 7.91
C PRO A 194 7.82 3.51 9.29
N SER A 195 6.84 4.19 9.87
CA SER A 195 6.26 3.88 11.18
C SER A 195 4.82 3.38 11.07
N GLN A 196 4.42 2.91 9.88
CA GLN A 196 3.05 2.49 9.65
C GLN A 196 2.72 1.22 10.43
N LEU A 197 1.56 1.23 11.08
CA LEU A 197 0.99 0.07 11.77
C LEU A 197 -0.29 -0.43 11.09
N LEU A 198 -0.96 0.42 10.32
CA LEU A 198 -2.24 0.12 9.68
C LEU A 198 -2.05 -0.19 8.18
N PRO A 199 -2.84 -1.12 7.62
CA PRO A 199 -2.72 -1.49 6.21
C PRO A 199 -3.23 -0.42 5.25
N TYR A 200 -3.21 -0.70 3.95
CA TYR A 200 -4.13 -0.05 3.02
C TYR A 200 -5.54 -0.60 3.23
N LEU A 201 -6.54 0.27 3.18
CA LEU A 201 -7.92 -0.16 2.99
C LEU A 201 -8.21 -0.32 1.51
N TYR A 202 -8.94 -1.37 1.17
CA TYR A 202 -9.39 -1.65 -0.18
C TYR A 202 -10.88 -1.97 -0.19
N PHE A 203 -11.62 -1.29 -1.07
CA PHE A 203 -13.05 -1.50 -1.23
C PHE A 203 -13.41 -1.62 -2.71
N SER A 204 -14.14 -2.67 -3.08
CA SER A 204 -14.61 -2.90 -4.45
C SER A 204 -16.06 -2.45 -4.58
N SER A 205 -16.39 -1.75 -5.67
CA SER A 205 -17.79 -1.47 -6.03
C SER A 205 -18.45 -2.62 -6.79
N TYR A 206 -17.70 -3.71 -7.04
CA TYR A 206 -18.12 -4.85 -7.86
C TYR A 206 -18.64 -4.42 -9.25
N GLY A 207 -17.92 -3.50 -9.90
CA GLY A 207 -18.28 -2.97 -11.22
C GLY A 207 -19.45 -1.98 -11.21
N GLY A 208 -19.69 -1.29 -10.08
CA GLY A 208 -20.76 -0.30 -9.94
C GLY A 208 -22.03 -0.81 -9.29
N ARG A 209 -22.00 -1.98 -8.65
CA ARG A 209 -23.09 -2.50 -7.81
C ARG A 209 -23.16 -1.79 -6.45
N GLY A 210 -22.13 -1.04 -6.10
CA GLY A 210 -22.02 -0.26 -4.88
C GLY A 210 -20.96 -0.82 -3.93
N TYR A 211 -20.50 0.03 -3.02
CA TYR A 211 -19.58 -0.35 -1.95
C TYR A 211 -20.37 -0.94 -0.78
N ARG A 212 -19.95 -2.10 -0.28
CA ARG A 212 -20.61 -2.76 0.85
C ARG A 212 -20.04 -2.23 2.16
N THR A 213 -20.78 -1.35 2.84
CA THR A 213 -20.34 -0.74 4.10
C THR A 213 -20.34 -1.72 5.27
N SER A 214 -20.97 -2.89 5.14
CA SER A 214 -20.90 -3.97 6.11
C SER A 214 -19.52 -4.64 6.18
N GLU A 215 -18.67 -4.42 5.17
CA GLU A 215 -17.32 -5.00 5.05
C GLU A 215 -16.23 -4.03 5.58
N LEU A 216 -16.63 -2.89 6.16
CA LEU A 216 -15.68 -1.89 6.64
C LEU A 216 -15.07 -2.33 7.97
N PRO A 217 -13.75 -2.19 8.16
CA PRO A 217 -13.09 -2.64 9.37
C PRO A 217 -13.47 -1.79 10.57
N VAL A 218 -13.70 -2.47 11.69
CA VAL A 218 -13.95 -1.87 13.00
C VAL A 218 -13.07 -2.59 14.01
N ILE A 219 -11.95 -1.98 14.36
CA ILE A 219 -10.95 -2.54 15.29
C ILE A 219 -10.67 -1.47 16.35
N PRO A 220 -11.50 -1.41 17.42
CA PRO A 220 -11.40 -0.36 18.43
C PRO A 220 -10.05 -0.30 19.13
N SER A 221 -9.36 -1.44 19.29
CA SER A 221 -8.01 -1.52 19.89
C SER A 221 -6.95 -0.75 19.10
N LEU A 222 -7.16 -0.57 17.79
CA LEU A 222 -6.27 0.16 16.89
C LEU A 222 -6.84 1.51 16.45
N GLY A 223 -7.97 1.94 17.05
CA GLY A 223 -8.64 3.20 16.68
C GLY A 223 -9.22 3.21 15.27
N VAL A 224 -9.42 2.03 14.66
CA VAL A 224 -10.01 1.88 13.32
C VAL A 224 -11.52 1.82 13.47
N ASP A 225 -12.23 2.83 12.97
CA ASP A 225 -13.68 2.88 12.97
C ASP A 225 -14.25 3.50 11.68
N VAL A 226 -14.02 2.82 10.56
CA VAL A 226 -14.41 3.33 9.23
C VAL A 226 -15.90 3.07 9.03
N LYS A 227 -16.68 4.15 8.83
CA LYS A 227 -18.14 4.05 8.72
C LYS A 227 -18.64 4.08 7.28
N ASN A 228 -17.89 4.69 6.38
CA ASN A 228 -18.22 4.78 4.96
C ASN A 228 -16.95 4.83 4.10
N VAL A 229 -17.09 4.44 2.83
CA VAL A 229 -16.13 4.82 1.78
C VAL A 229 -16.18 6.34 1.54
N TYR A 230 -15.31 6.90 0.72
CA TYR A 230 -15.37 8.32 0.40
C TYR A 230 -16.42 8.63 -0.68
N HIS A 231 -17.16 9.71 -0.48
CA HIS A 231 -18.19 10.23 -1.38
C HIS A 231 -17.88 11.67 -1.79
N GLN A 232 -18.29 12.06 -2.99
CA GLN A 232 -18.23 13.44 -3.44
C GLN A 232 -19.26 14.26 -2.69
N GLY A 233 -18.82 15.26 -1.94
CA GLY A 233 -19.76 16.18 -1.28
C GLY A 233 -19.16 16.88 -0.08
N THR A 234 -19.92 17.82 0.46
CA THR A 234 -19.50 18.56 1.66
C THR A 234 -19.59 17.66 2.90
N PRO A 235 -18.52 17.53 3.70
CA PRO A 235 -18.56 16.81 4.96
C PRO A 235 -19.73 17.27 5.85
N GLY A 236 -20.49 16.33 6.42
CA GLY A 236 -21.65 16.61 7.27
C GLY A 236 -22.98 16.86 6.52
N ALA A 237 -22.95 17.00 5.19
CA ALA A 237 -24.15 17.00 4.36
C ALA A 237 -24.60 15.56 4.02
N THR A 238 -25.77 15.42 3.38
CA THR A 238 -26.23 14.16 2.78
C THR A 238 -25.15 13.57 1.85
N LEU A 239 -24.93 12.26 1.90
CA LEU A 239 -23.92 11.59 1.09
C LEU A 239 -24.20 11.82 -0.41
N GLY A 240 -23.19 12.29 -1.13
CA GLY A 240 -23.24 12.36 -2.59
C GLY A 240 -22.80 11.04 -3.25
N PRO A 241 -22.51 11.04 -4.55
CA PRO A 241 -22.01 9.85 -5.25
C PRO A 241 -20.67 9.39 -4.68
N ALA A 242 -20.48 8.08 -4.52
CA ALA A 242 -19.18 7.53 -4.10
C ALA A 242 -18.08 7.89 -5.11
N TYR A 243 -16.88 8.22 -4.62
CA TYR A 243 -15.70 8.28 -5.49
C TYR A 243 -15.47 6.90 -6.13
N LYS A 244 -14.96 6.88 -7.37
CA LYS A 244 -14.67 5.66 -8.13
C LYS A 244 -15.88 4.71 -8.25
N LEU A 245 -17.10 5.25 -8.39
CA LEU A 245 -18.40 4.54 -8.38
C LEU A 245 -18.46 3.17 -9.08
N LYS A 246 -17.71 2.94 -10.16
CA LYS A 246 -17.69 1.67 -10.94
C LYS A 246 -16.39 0.88 -10.85
N SER A 247 -15.55 1.17 -9.87
CA SER A 247 -14.22 0.61 -9.68
C SER A 247 -13.98 0.34 -8.18
N PHE A 248 -12.88 0.79 -7.62
CA PHE A 248 -12.48 0.50 -6.25
C PHE A 248 -11.82 1.73 -5.60
N GLN A 249 -11.80 1.77 -4.28
CA GLN A 249 -11.08 2.78 -3.51
C GLN A 249 -9.92 2.10 -2.77
N ILE A 250 -8.74 2.73 -2.83
CA ILE A 250 -7.59 2.38 -2.00
C ILE A 250 -7.29 3.59 -1.12
N ILE A 251 -7.11 3.37 0.18
CA ILE A 251 -6.89 4.43 1.17
C ILE A 251 -5.70 4.04 2.05
N SER A 252 -4.67 4.88 2.08
CA SER A 252 -3.64 4.87 3.12
C SER A 252 -4.06 5.79 4.26
N PRO A 253 -3.82 5.40 5.53
CA PRO A 253 -4.12 6.19 6.71
C PRO A 253 -3.14 7.36 6.93
N GLY A 254 -2.30 7.68 5.95
CA GLY A 254 -1.39 8.81 6.02
C GLY A 254 -0.26 8.63 7.05
N ALA A 255 0.32 9.76 7.44
CA ALA A 255 1.45 9.82 8.35
C ALA A 255 1.05 9.76 9.82
N ASP A 256 -0.20 10.10 10.15
CA ASP A 256 -0.75 9.99 11.51
C ASP A 256 -1.30 8.60 11.86
N ALA A 257 -1.40 7.72 10.86
CA ALA A 257 -1.96 6.37 10.97
C ALA A 257 -3.43 6.39 11.44
N GLN A 258 -4.25 7.29 10.90
CA GLN A 258 -5.67 7.39 11.23
C GLN A 258 -6.56 7.51 9.98
N TYR A 259 -7.39 6.50 9.71
CA TYR A 259 -8.32 6.56 8.58
C TYR A 259 -9.46 7.57 8.75
N GLY A 260 -9.85 7.84 9.99
CA GLY A 260 -11.11 8.49 10.33
C GLY A 260 -12.34 7.66 9.96
N THR A 261 -13.42 8.34 9.58
CA THR A 261 -14.77 7.75 9.44
C THR A 261 -15.23 7.61 7.98
N GLY A 262 -14.58 8.33 7.05
CA GLY A 262 -14.98 8.39 5.65
C GLY A 262 -16.31 9.12 5.42
N GLY A 263 -16.94 8.89 4.26
CA GLY A 263 -18.11 9.63 3.80
C GLY A 263 -17.75 10.83 2.92
N ASN A 264 -18.54 11.89 2.97
CA ASN A 264 -18.34 13.04 2.08
C ASN A 264 -16.96 13.69 2.24
N TYR A 265 -16.32 13.94 1.10
CA TYR A 265 -15.07 14.69 0.90
C TYR A 265 -15.20 15.57 -0.35
N ASP A 266 -14.76 16.83 -0.22
CA ASP A 266 -14.76 17.84 -1.27
C ASP A 266 -13.36 18.49 -1.32
N PRO A 267 -12.59 18.34 -2.41
CA PRO A 267 -11.23 18.90 -2.52
C PRO A 267 -11.15 20.42 -2.38
N ALA A 268 -12.29 21.12 -2.48
CA ALA A 268 -12.35 22.57 -2.27
C ALA A 268 -12.64 22.98 -0.81
N LYS A 269 -12.83 22.01 0.11
CA LYS A 269 -13.23 22.27 1.49
C LYS A 269 -12.41 21.43 2.47
N ASN A 270 -11.96 22.09 3.53
CA ASN A 270 -11.31 21.40 4.65
C ASN A 270 -12.30 20.45 5.35
N PHE A 271 -11.76 19.40 5.96
CA PHE A 271 -12.52 18.58 6.89
C PHE A 271 -13.01 19.38 8.11
N PRO A 272 -14.18 19.05 8.67
CA PRO A 272 -14.67 19.63 9.90
C PRO A 272 -13.82 19.18 11.10
N ALA A 273 -13.89 19.90 12.22
CA ALA A 273 -13.03 19.68 13.40
C ALA A 273 -13.00 18.22 13.92
N GLY A 274 -14.06 17.44 13.74
CA GLY A 274 -14.12 16.02 14.15
C GLY A 274 -13.58 15.00 13.14
N ARG A 275 -13.11 15.43 11.96
CA ARG A 275 -12.60 14.56 10.88
C ARG A 275 -11.26 15.03 10.32
N THR A 276 -10.54 15.88 11.04
CA THR A 276 -9.26 16.44 10.55
C THR A 276 -8.15 15.41 10.41
N VAL A 277 -8.28 14.27 11.10
CA VAL A 277 -7.38 13.11 10.99
C VAL A 277 -7.36 12.55 9.57
N GLU A 278 -8.40 12.80 8.77
CA GLU A 278 -8.48 12.25 7.42
C GLU A 278 -7.68 13.08 6.39
N ALA A 279 -7.17 14.25 6.77
CA ALA A 279 -6.60 15.23 5.85
C ALA A 279 -5.27 14.79 5.20
N ASP A 280 -4.52 13.91 5.85
CA ASP A 280 -3.24 13.41 5.34
C ASP A 280 -3.36 12.04 4.65
N ASN A 281 -4.54 11.40 4.71
CA ASN A 281 -4.86 10.19 3.97
C ASN A 281 -4.53 10.34 2.48
N VAL A 282 -3.96 9.30 1.90
CA VAL A 282 -3.62 9.24 0.47
C VAL A 282 -4.54 8.23 -0.20
N THR A 283 -5.17 8.62 -1.31
CA THR A 283 -6.18 7.80 -1.98
C THR A 283 -5.94 7.70 -3.48
N ASN A 284 -6.60 6.73 -4.12
CA ASN A 284 -6.52 6.54 -5.56
C ASN A 284 -7.46 7.46 -6.39
N PHE A 285 -8.24 8.32 -5.73
CA PHE A 285 -9.15 9.26 -6.37
C PHE A 285 -8.78 10.73 -6.14
N SER A 286 -7.84 11.02 -5.24
CA SER A 286 -7.31 12.36 -5.02
C SER A 286 -5.92 12.51 -5.64
N SER A 287 -5.58 13.72 -6.08
CA SER A 287 -4.26 14.05 -6.62
C SER A 287 -3.23 14.40 -5.54
N GLY A 288 -3.53 14.16 -4.27
CA GLY A 288 -2.69 14.46 -3.12
C GLY A 288 -3.29 13.83 -1.88
N SER A 289 -2.87 14.28 -0.71
CA SER A 289 -3.64 13.96 0.50
C SER A 289 -5.00 14.66 0.46
N LEU A 290 -5.95 14.22 1.28
CA LEU A 290 -7.32 14.75 1.29
C LEU A 290 -7.49 16.15 1.92
N LYS A 291 -6.47 17.01 1.89
CA LYS A 291 -6.54 18.37 2.47
C LYS A 291 -7.65 19.21 1.86
#